data_AF-A0A7C4AU34-F1
#
_entry.id   AF-A0A7C4AU34-F1
#
_cell.length_a   1.000
_cell.length_b   1.000
_cell.length_c   1.000
_cell.angle_alpha   90.00
_cell.angle_beta   90.00
_cell.angle_gamma   90.00
#
_symmetry.space_group_name_H-M   'P 1'
#
loop_
_entity.id
_entity.type
_entity.pdbx_description
1 polymer ?
#
loop_
_entity_poly.entity_id
_entity_poly.type
_entity_poly.pdbx_seq_one_letter_code
_entity_poly.pdbx_strand_id
1 'polypeptide(L)'
;FLAVALKDRDWALLKLALDDKIHQPYRKKFIPEFDIIRKIASEAGAWATIISGSGPSLAIFGPVKKIFRMEKSIRKKIGYGKFYRLKLEKEGLRKKWL
;
A
#
# COMPACT_ATOMS: atom_id res chain seq x y z
N PHE A 1 -4.49 -17.76 -3.52
CA PHE A 1 -3.42 -17.42 -4.49
C PHE A 1 -2.45 -16.33 -4.00
N LEU A 2 -2.73 -15.61 -2.90
CA LEU A 2 -1.80 -14.61 -2.34
C LEU A 2 -0.40 -15.16 -2.00
N ALA A 3 -0.32 -16.26 -1.24
CA ALA A 3 0.95 -16.86 -0.84
C ALA A 3 1.81 -17.28 -2.04
N VAL A 4 1.18 -17.82 -3.09
CA VAL A 4 1.84 -18.21 -4.35
C VAL A 4 2.37 -16.99 -5.07
N ALA A 5 1.57 -15.93 -5.20
CA ALA A 5 1.99 -14.68 -5.83
C ALA A 5 3.25 -14.08 -5.17
N LEU A 6 3.31 -14.12 -3.84
CA LEU A 6 4.47 -13.65 -3.08
C LEU A 6 5.69 -14.56 -3.27
N LYS A 7 5.51 -15.88 -3.21
CA LYS A 7 6.58 -16.87 -3.40
C LYS A 7 7.25 -16.69 -4.76
N ASP A 8 6.46 -16.54 -5.80
CA ASP A 8 6.92 -16.52 -7.18
C ASP A 8 7.19 -15.11 -7.71
N ARG A 9 7.01 -14.09 -6.85
CA ARG A 9 7.17 -12.67 -7.19
C ARG A 9 6.29 -12.25 -8.38
N ASP A 10 5.13 -12.87 -8.50
CA ASP A 10 4.14 -12.56 -9.52
C ASP A 10 3.32 -11.34 -9.08
N TRP A 11 3.76 -10.16 -9.53
CA TRP A 11 3.12 -8.90 -9.19
C TRP A 11 1.74 -8.72 -9.82
N ALA A 12 1.47 -9.38 -10.95
CA ALA A 12 0.16 -9.34 -11.59
C ALA A 12 -0.85 -10.16 -10.78
N LEU A 13 -0.45 -11.37 -10.36
CA LEU A 13 -1.26 -12.19 -9.46
C LEU A 13 -1.40 -11.56 -8.07
N LEU A 14 -0.36 -10.89 -7.57
CA LEU A 14 -0.41 -10.17 -6.29
C LEU A 14 -1.44 -9.04 -6.33
N LYS A 15 -1.50 -8.30 -7.44
CA LYS A 15 -2.51 -7.24 -7.65
C LYS A 15 -3.93 -7.79 -7.55
N LEU A 16 -4.19 -8.95 -8.16
CA LEU A 16 -5.48 -9.63 -8.06
C LEU A 16 -5.74 -10.12 -6.63
N ALA A 17 -4.71 -10.63 -5.95
CA ALA A 17 -4.84 -11.24 -4.62
C ALA A 17 -5.13 -10.22 -3.53
N LEU A 18 -4.65 -9.00 -3.71
CA LEU A 18 -4.85 -7.88 -2.80
C LEU A 18 -6.09 -7.04 -3.12
N ASP A 19 -6.85 -7.41 -4.16
CA ASP A 19 -8.09 -6.71 -4.51
C ASP A 19 -9.26 -7.22 -3.66
N ASP A 20 -9.27 -6.84 -2.38
CA ASP A 20 -10.33 -7.20 -1.43
C ASP A 20 -11.70 -6.70 -1.91
N LYS A 21 -12.57 -7.65 -2.28
CA LYS A 21 -13.95 -7.40 -2.73
C LYS A 21 -14.98 -7.39 -1.61
N ILE A 22 -14.57 -7.73 -0.39
CA ILE A 22 -15.47 -7.86 0.75
C ILE A 22 -15.30 -6.66 1.67
N HIS A 23 -14.18 -6.52 2.39
CA HIS A 23 -14.10 -5.53 3.47
C HIS A 23 -13.78 -4.13 2.96
N GLN A 24 -12.90 -4.03 1.97
CA GLN A 24 -12.45 -2.74 1.44
C GLN A 24 -13.57 -1.88 0.85
N PRO A 25 -14.55 -2.40 0.07
CA PRO A 25 -15.69 -1.61 -0.39
C PRO A 25 -16.49 -0.97 0.73
N TYR A 26 -16.69 -1.67 1.85
CA TYR A 26 -17.40 -1.12 3.00
C TYR A 26 -16.55 -0.13 3.82
N ARG A 27 -15.24 -0.32 3.87
CA ARG A 27 -14.33 0.51 4.68
C ARG A 27 -13.85 1.78 3.97
N LYS A 28 -13.67 1.73 2.65
CA LYS A 28 -13.11 2.87 1.90
C LYS A 28 -13.95 4.14 2.01
N LYS A 29 -15.26 4.02 2.26
CA LYS A 29 -16.16 5.16 2.49
C LYS A 29 -15.76 6.02 3.71
N PHE A 30 -15.00 5.46 4.65
CA PHE A 30 -14.48 6.18 5.82
C PHE A 30 -13.08 6.77 5.59
N ILE A 31 -12.51 6.60 4.38
CA ILE A 31 -11.22 7.12 3.97
C ILE A 31 -11.45 7.91 2.66
N PRO A 32 -11.86 9.18 2.74
CA PRO A 32 -12.25 9.97 1.56
C PRO A 32 -11.19 9.99 0.45
N GLU A 33 -9.91 9.89 0.83
CA GLU A 33 -8.76 9.94 -0.06
C GLU A 33 -8.46 8.60 -0.74
N PHE A 34 -9.12 7.51 -0.34
CA PHE A 34 -8.76 6.16 -0.77
C PHE A 34 -8.73 6.01 -2.30
N ASP A 35 -9.82 6.39 -2.96
CA ASP A 35 -9.97 6.18 -4.40
C ASP A 35 -8.98 7.05 -5.20
N ILE A 36 -8.73 8.29 -4.77
CA ILE A 36 -7.75 9.17 -5.43
C ILE A 36 -6.30 8.70 -5.20
N ILE A 37 -5.96 8.23 -3.99
CA ILE A 37 -4.63 7.66 -3.71
C ILE A 37 -4.42 6.40 -4.52
N ARG A 38 -5.39 5.47 -4.53
CA ARG A 38 -5.32 4.22 -5.31
C ARG A 38 -5.14 4.50 -6.79
N LYS A 39 -5.84 5.50 -7.35
CA LYS A 39 -5.68 5.93 -8.74
C LYS A 39 -4.27 6.43 -9.03
N ILE A 40 -3.77 7.39 -8.26
CA ILE A 40 -2.42 7.96 -8.43
C ILE A 40 -1.34 6.86 -8.27
N ALA A 41 -1.50 5.98 -7.29
CA ALA A 41 -0.58 4.87 -7.06
C ALA A 41 -0.55 3.90 -8.24
N SER A 42 -1.72 3.51 -8.76
CA SER A 42 -1.81 2.63 -9.93
C SER A 42 -1.19 3.28 -11.17
N GLU A 43 -1.46 4.55 -11.44
CA GLU A 43 -0.89 5.31 -12.57
C GLU A 43 0.64 5.44 -12.46
N ALA A 44 1.16 5.53 -11.24
CA ALA A 44 2.60 5.54 -11.00
C ALA A 44 3.25 4.14 -11.17
N GLY A 45 2.47 3.08 -11.32
CA GLY A 45 2.97 1.70 -11.45
C GLY A 45 3.17 0.97 -10.12
N ALA A 46 2.42 1.33 -9.08
CA ALA A 46 2.31 0.51 -7.88
C ALA A 46 1.63 -0.83 -8.22
N TRP A 47 2.05 -1.91 -7.55
CA TRP A 47 1.46 -3.23 -7.70
C TRP A 47 0.10 -3.32 -7.01
N ALA A 48 -0.02 -2.74 -5.81
CA ALA A 48 -1.26 -2.76 -5.04
C ALA A 48 -1.37 -1.57 -4.08
N THR A 49 -2.60 -1.19 -3.74
CA THR A 49 -2.94 -0.22 -2.70
C THR A 49 -4.08 -0.80 -1.88
N ILE A 50 -3.85 -0.93 -0.57
CA ILE A 50 -4.79 -1.54 0.37
C ILE A 50 -4.97 -0.65 1.60
N ILE A 51 -6.07 -0.86 2.32
CA ILE A 51 -6.22 -0.35 3.68
C ILE A 51 -5.32 -1.18 4.61
N SER A 52 -4.45 -0.52 5.37
CA SER A 52 -3.58 -1.18 6.33
C SER A 52 -4.35 -1.48 7.62
N GLY A 53 -4.58 -2.77 7.90
CA GLY A 53 -5.37 -3.21 9.06
C GLY A 53 -6.81 -2.72 8.98
N SER A 54 -7.27 -1.98 10.00
CA SER A 54 -8.59 -1.33 10.02
C SER A 54 -8.62 0.04 9.31
N GLY A 55 -7.47 0.59 8.93
CA GLY A 55 -7.34 1.97 8.48
C GLY A 55 -7.24 2.98 9.64
N PRO A 56 -7.15 4.29 9.35
CA PRO A 56 -7.27 4.92 8.02
C PRO A 56 -5.98 4.87 7.18
N SER A 57 -4.88 4.36 7.73
CA SER A 57 -3.60 4.24 7.02
C SER A 57 -3.72 3.35 5.77
N LEU A 58 -3.05 3.74 4.70
CA LEU A 58 -2.97 2.96 3.46
C LEU A 58 -1.57 2.36 3.29
N ALA A 59 -1.53 1.12 2.82
CA ALA A 59 -0.29 0.47 2.40
C ALA A 59 -0.24 0.39 0.88
N ILE A 60 0.86 0.86 0.30
CA ILE A 60 1.10 0.86 -1.14
C ILE A 60 2.37 0.06 -1.42
N PHE A 61 2.24 -0.96 -2.27
CA PHE A 61 3.35 -1.84 -2.65
C PHE A 61 3.77 -1.55 -4.09
N GLY A 62 5.08 -1.45 -4.34
CA GLY A 62 5.59 -1.23 -5.69
C GLY A 62 7.10 -1.01 -5.74
N PRO A 63 7.66 -0.83 -6.95
CA PRO A 63 9.08 -0.58 -7.12
C PRO A 63 9.50 0.76 -6.48
N VAL A 64 10.63 0.77 -5.75
CA VAL A 64 11.12 1.94 -4.99
C VAL A 64 11.19 3.22 -5.85
N LYS A 65 11.67 3.12 -7.09
CA LYS A 65 11.77 4.28 -8.02
C LYS A 65 10.40 4.88 -8.35
N LYS A 66 9.34 4.07 -8.41
CA LYS A 66 7.97 4.51 -8.73
C LYS A 66 7.29 5.17 -7.52
N ILE A 67 7.59 4.69 -6.31
CA ILE A 67 7.06 5.23 -5.04
C ILE A 67 7.40 6.71 -4.87
N PHE A 68 8.59 7.18 -5.29
CA PHE A 68 8.98 8.58 -5.15
C PHE A 68 8.09 9.54 -5.97
N ARG A 69 7.82 9.20 -7.24
CA ARG A 69 6.96 10.01 -8.13
C ARG A 69 5.52 10.03 -7.63
N MET A 70 5.05 8.88 -7.15
CA MET A 70 3.75 8.72 -6.53
C MET A 70 3.60 9.61 -5.29
N GLU A 71 4.53 9.55 -4.34
CA GLU A 71 4.49 10.34 -3.10
C GLU A 71 4.37 11.84 -3.40
N LYS A 72 5.19 12.35 -4.34
CA LYS A 72 5.13 13.76 -4.76
C LYS A 72 3.74 14.14 -5.30
N SER A 73 3.14 13.26 -6.10
CA SER A 73 1.83 13.49 -6.71
C SER A 73 0.70 13.46 -5.68
N ILE A 74 0.74 12.51 -4.74
CA ILE A 74 -0.23 12.41 -3.64
C ILE A 74 -0.14 13.65 -2.74
N ARG A 75 1.08 14.03 -2.32
CA ARG A 75 1.29 15.23 -1.49
C ARG A 75 0.73 16.49 -2.14
N LYS A 76 0.95 16.68 -3.44
CA LYS A 76 0.42 17.82 -4.19
C LYS A 76 -1.12 17.81 -4.24
N LYS A 77 -1.75 16.64 -4.34
CA LYS A 77 -3.21 16.51 -4.52
C LYS A 77 -4.00 16.57 -3.20
N ILE A 78 -3.46 15.99 -2.13
CA ILE A 78 -4.15 15.86 -0.83
C ILE A 78 -3.75 16.97 0.14
N GLY A 79 -2.49 17.39 0.15
CA GLY A 79 -2.01 18.49 0.97
C GLY A 79 -1.84 18.19 2.48
N TYR A 80 -2.24 17.01 2.95
CA TYR A 80 -2.10 16.61 4.36
C TYR A 80 -1.74 15.11 4.52
N GLY A 81 -1.45 14.70 5.76
CA GLY A 81 -1.08 13.32 6.11
C GLY A 81 0.44 13.07 6.14
N LYS A 82 0.82 11.94 6.75
CA LYS A 82 2.23 11.51 6.85
C LYS A 82 2.50 10.36 5.89
N PHE A 83 3.63 10.42 5.19
CA PHE A 83 4.07 9.39 4.26
C PHE A 83 5.38 8.80 4.74
N TYR A 84 5.41 7.47 4.83
CA TYR A 84 6.57 6.72 5.27
C TYR A 84 6.96 5.71 4.20
N ARG A 85 8.24 5.70 3.84
CA ARG A 85 8.82 4.68 2.97
C ARG A 85 9.40 3.61 3.87
N LEU A 86 8.68 2.50 4.00
CA LEU A 86 9.03 1.41 4.90
C LEU A 86 9.73 0.29 4.14
N LYS A 87 10.65 -0.38 4.83
CA LYS A 87 11.17 -1.69 4.42
C LYS A 87 10.48 -2.75 5.26
N LEU A 88 10.35 -3.96 4.73
CA LEU A 88 9.89 -5.09 5.52
C LEU A 88 10.90 -5.35 6.62
N GLU A 89 10.42 -5.34 7.86
CA GLU A 89 11.22 -5.70 9.02
C GLU A 89 11.27 -7.22 9.17
N LYS A 90 12.48 -7.78 9.29
CA LYS A 90 12.73 -9.22 9.19
C LYS A 90 13.06 -9.88 10.52
N GLU A 91 13.47 -9.08 11.51
CA GLU A 91 14.04 -9.59 12.75
C GLU A 91 13.03 -9.64 13.90
N GLY A 92 11.87 -8.99 13.72
CA GLY A 92 10.83 -8.93 14.75
C GLY A 92 11.30 -8.20 16.01
N LEU A 93 10.65 -8.49 17.14
CA LEU A 93 11.01 -7.91 18.43
C LEU A 93 12.29 -8.55 18.98
N ARG A 94 13.35 -7.76 19.21
CA ARG A 94 14.56 -8.19 19.92
C ARG A 94 14.62 -7.54 21.31
N LYS A 95 14.95 -8.31 22.34
CA LYS A 95 15.31 -7.76 23.66
C LYS A 95 16.68 -7.11 23.56
N LYS A 96 16.76 -5.84 23.95
CA LYS A 96 18.03 -5.13 24.10
C LYS A 96 18.33 -5.06 25.61
N TRP A 97 19.23 -5.91 26.07
CA TRP A 97 19.75 -5.81 27.44
C TRP A 97 20.70 -4.60 27.48
N LEU A 98 20.44 -3.69 28.42
CA LEU A 98 21.33 -2.56 28.76
C LEU A 98 22.48 -3.04 29.63
#